data_AF-A0A8T4GWA0-F1
#
_entry.id   AF-A0A8T4GWA0-F1
#
_cell.length_a   1.000
_cell.length_b   1.000
_cell.length_c   1.000
_cell.angle_alpha   90.00
_cell.angle_beta   90.00
_cell.angle_gamma   90.00
#
_symmetry.space_group_name_H-M   'P 1'
#
loop_
_entity.id
_entity.type
_entity.pdbx_description
1 polymer ?
#
loop_
_entity_poly.entity_id
_entity_poly.type
_entity_poly.pdbx_seq_one_letter_code
_entity_poly.pdbx_strand_id
1 'polypeptide(L)'
;MVHAVIEDVEVREGTRVVRRRIIRTDDPQYPSGFRYSLHYGYVDGRGTILRYDNENETVGRHERHDTEGVARIEFPGVMELRERFLNKIEDLP
;
A
#
# COMPACT_ATOMS: atom_id res chain seq x y z
N MET A 1 -18.77 -0.62 5.27
CA MET A 1 -18.94 -1.67 4.24
C MET A 1 -17.99 -1.42 3.08
N VAL A 2 -17.56 -2.47 2.39
CA VAL A 2 -16.79 -2.32 1.14
C VAL A 2 -17.73 -1.89 0.02
N HIS A 3 -17.47 -0.72 -0.58
CA HIS A 3 -18.36 -0.10 -1.57
C HIS A 3 -17.87 -0.22 -3.01
N ALA A 4 -16.55 -0.27 -3.23
CA ALA A 4 -15.97 -0.65 -4.52
C ALA A 4 -14.53 -1.12 -4.37
N VAL A 5 -14.16 -2.18 -5.08
CA VAL A 5 -12.76 -2.46 -5.41
C VAL A 5 -12.38 -1.54 -6.57
N ILE A 6 -11.28 -0.82 -6.44
CA ILE A 6 -10.72 0.08 -7.47
C ILE A 6 -9.51 -0.58 -8.14
N GLU A 7 -8.65 -1.23 -7.36
CA GLU A 7 -7.55 -2.06 -7.84
C GLU A 7 -7.41 -3.27 -6.92
N ASP A 8 -7.22 -4.46 -7.49
CA ASP A 8 -6.81 -5.66 -6.75
C ASP A 8 -5.92 -6.47 -7.72
N VAL A 9 -4.65 -6.07 -7.78
CA VAL A 9 -3.67 -6.52 -8.79
C VAL A 9 -2.45 -7.11 -8.11
N GLU A 10 -2.03 -8.29 -8.56
CA GLU A 10 -0.75 -8.91 -8.21
C GLU A 10 0.05 -9.17 -9.50
N VAL A 11 1.25 -8.60 -9.59
CA VAL A 11 2.23 -8.88 -10.64
C VAL A 11 3.42 -9.59 -10.01
N ARG A 12 3.96 -10.62 -10.66
CA ARG A 12 5.14 -11.37 -10.21
C ARG A 12 6.16 -11.49 -11.34
N GLU A 13 7.40 -11.10 -11.06
CA GLU A 13 8.49 -11.11 -12.05
C GLU A 13 9.76 -11.66 -11.41
N GLY A 14 10.18 -12.86 -11.85
CA GLY A 14 11.29 -13.59 -11.23
C GLY A 14 11.05 -13.83 -9.74
N THR A 15 11.83 -13.16 -8.88
CA THR A 15 11.65 -13.22 -7.41
C THR A 15 10.85 -12.07 -6.81
N ARG A 16 10.37 -11.11 -7.64
CA ARG A 16 9.66 -9.90 -7.21
C ARG A 16 8.15 -10.09 -7.22
N VAL A 17 7.47 -9.40 -6.32
CA VAL A 17 6.01 -9.24 -6.34
C VAL A 17 5.62 -7.78 -6.10
N VAL A 18 4.71 -7.29 -6.94
CA VAL A 18 4.01 -6.02 -6.77
C VAL A 18 2.53 -6.33 -6.53
N ARG A 19 2.04 -6.02 -5.33
CA ARG A 19 0.62 -6.08 -4.96
C ARG A 19 0.07 -4.66 -4.85
N ARG A 20 -1.04 -4.36 -5.49
CA ARG A 20 -1.77 -3.10 -5.33
C ARG A 20 -3.23 -3.38 -5.11
N ARG A 21 -3.68 -3.13 -3.88
CA ARG A 21 -5.07 -3.28 -3.46
C ARG A 21 -5.60 -1.94 -3.00
N ILE A 22 -6.67 -1.46 -3.63
CA ILE A 22 -7.33 -0.18 -3.33
C ILE A 22 -8.83 -0.41 -3.28
N ILE A 23 -9.44 -0.09 -2.14
CA ILE A 23 -10.86 -0.31 -1.86
C ILE A 23 -11.48 1.00 -1.34
N ARG A 24 -12.57 1.44 -1.97
CA ARG A 24 -13.40 2.54 -1.47
C ARG A 24 -14.37 2.02 -0.41
N THR A 25 -14.45 2.73 0.71
CA THR A 25 -15.17 2.32 1.92
C THR A 25 -15.78 3.54 2.63
N ASP A 26 -16.83 3.31 3.41
CA ASP A 26 -17.45 4.28 4.33
C ASP A 26 -17.07 3.99 5.81
N ASP A 27 -16.24 2.97 6.02
CA ASP A 27 -15.87 2.46 7.33
C ASP A 27 -15.10 3.53 8.15
N PRO A 28 -15.58 3.91 9.35
CA PRO A 28 -14.96 4.94 10.18
C PRO A 28 -13.50 4.69 10.58
N GLN A 29 -12.99 3.46 10.49
CA GLN A 29 -11.55 3.18 10.67
C GLN A 29 -10.68 3.85 9.59
N TYR A 30 -11.28 4.10 8.41
CA TYR A 30 -10.62 4.59 7.20
C TYR A 30 -11.21 5.95 6.75
N PRO A 31 -11.08 7.04 7.55
CA PRO A 31 -11.71 8.34 7.29
C PRO A 31 -11.25 9.05 6.00
N SER A 32 -10.24 8.52 5.31
CA SER A 32 -9.85 8.93 3.95
C SER A 32 -10.83 8.47 2.86
N GLY A 33 -11.80 7.61 3.19
CA GLY A 33 -12.69 6.94 2.23
C GLY A 33 -12.07 5.74 1.52
N PHE A 34 -10.82 5.38 1.86
CA PHE A 34 -10.08 4.29 1.23
C PHE A 34 -9.37 3.39 2.23
N ARG A 35 -9.54 2.08 2.06
CA ARG A 35 -8.65 1.04 2.61
C ARG A 35 -7.72 0.61 1.48
N TYR A 36 -6.42 0.57 1.72
CA TYR A 36 -5.47 0.16 0.69
C TYR A 36 -4.25 -0.56 1.26
N SER A 37 -3.62 -1.38 0.41
CA SER A 37 -2.30 -1.96 0.63
C SER A 37 -1.56 -2.03 -0.70
N LEU A 38 -0.51 -1.23 -0.82
CA LEU A 38 0.45 -1.22 -1.92
C LEU A 38 1.74 -1.85 -1.39
N HIS A 39 2.19 -2.98 -1.94
CA HIS A 39 3.32 -3.74 -1.42
C HIS A 39 4.24 -4.19 -2.55
N TYR A 40 5.52 -3.89 -2.40
CA TYR A 40 6.63 -4.39 -3.18
C TYR A 40 7.54 -5.24 -2.29
N GLY A 41 7.87 -6.43 -2.74
CA GLY A 41 8.54 -7.43 -1.94
C GLY A 41 8.99 -8.65 -2.74
N TYR A 42 9.26 -9.72 -2.02
CA TYR A 42 9.76 -10.97 -2.58
C TYR A 42 8.72 -12.10 -2.55
N VAL A 43 8.65 -12.90 -3.62
CA VAL A 43 7.78 -14.09 -3.69
C VAL A 43 8.24 -15.24 -2.79
N ASP A 44 9.52 -15.23 -2.40
CA ASP A 44 10.22 -16.33 -1.72
C ASP A 44 10.32 -16.17 -0.19
N GLY A 45 9.60 -15.20 0.38
CA GLY A 45 9.56 -14.99 1.83
C GLY A 45 10.68 -14.10 2.39
N ARG A 46 11.61 -13.59 1.56
CA ARG A 46 12.58 -12.54 1.97
C ARG A 46 11.92 -11.24 2.47
N GLY A 47 10.61 -11.06 2.25
CA GLY A 47 9.80 -10.06 2.94
C GLY A 47 9.38 -8.85 2.10
N THR A 48 9.08 -7.76 2.79
CA THR A 48 8.70 -6.46 2.19
C THR A 48 9.93 -5.61 1.93
N ILE A 49 9.97 -4.96 0.77
CA ILE A 49 10.98 -3.94 0.41
C ILE A 49 10.38 -2.55 0.64
N LEU A 50 9.14 -2.35 0.19
CA LEU A 50 8.34 -1.15 0.43
C LEU A 50 6.85 -1.51 0.50
N ARG A 51 6.15 -1.06 1.54
CA ARG A 51 4.68 -1.12 1.60
C ARG A 51 4.11 0.21 2.06
N TYR A 52 3.06 0.67 1.38
CA TYR A 52 2.17 1.74 1.85
C TYR A 52 0.79 1.16 2.13
N ASP A 53 0.25 1.38 3.32
CA ASP A 53 -1.10 1.00 3.70
C ASP A 53 -1.69 1.91 4.79
N ASN A 54 -2.90 1.59 5.22
CA ASN A 54 -3.54 2.13 6.41
C ASN A 54 -4.23 1.03 7.24
N GLU A 55 -3.69 -0.20 7.22
CA GLU A 55 -4.23 -1.36 7.93
C GLU A 55 -3.52 -1.57 9.28
N ASN A 56 -3.61 -0.54 10.13
CA ASN A 56 -3.05 -0.52 11.48
C ASN A 56 -4.11 -0.12 12.53
N GLU A 57 -3.73 -0.21 13.82
CA GLU A 57 -4.63 0.02 14.97
C GLU A 57 -5.04 1.49 15.17
N THR A 58 -4.35 2.44 14.52
CA THR A 58 -4.64 3.87 14.65
C THR A 58 -5.52 4.36 13.50
N VAL A 59 -6.79 4.69 13.81
CA VAL A 59 -7.78 5.24 12.86
C VAL A 59 -7.19 6.39 12.04
N GLY A 60 -7.30 6.29 10.71
CA GLY A 60 -6.80 7.32 9.77
C GLY A 60 -5.28 7.50 9.72
N ARG A 61 -4.46 6.62 10.33
CA ARG A 61 -3.00 6.67 10.19
C ARG A 61 -2.55 5.92 8.93
N HIS A 62 -1.80 6.62 8.10
CA HIS A 62 -1.21 6.12 6.85
C HIS A 62 0.29 5.84 7.03
N GLU A 63 0.79 4.78 6.39
CA GLU A 63 2.08 4.16 6.75
C GLU A 63 3.05 4.00 5.57
N ARG A 64 4.34 4.05 5.88
CA ARG A 64 5.44 3.42 5.13
C ARG A 64 6.04 2.30 5.96
N HIS A 65 6.15 1.12 5.37
CA HIS A 65 6.86 -0.04 5.92
C HIS A 65 7.99 -0.41 4.96
N ASP A 66 9.24 -0.37 5.41
CA ASP A 66 10.42 -0.82 4.65
C ASP A 66 11.55 -1.27 5.58
N THR A 67 12.78 -1.39 5.06
CA THR A 67 13.95 -1.85 5.83
C THR A 67 14.36 -0.91 6.97
N GLU A 68 13.89 0.33 6.99
CA GLU A 68 14.10 1.28 8.11
C GLU A 68 13.03 1.11 9.22
N GLY A 69 12.05 0.22 9.01
CA GLY A 69 10.93 -0.02 9.92
C GLY A 69 9.64 0.64 9.43
N VAL A 70 8.88 1.23 10.38
CA VAL A 70 7.53 1.76 10.13
C VAL A 70 7.45 3.24 10.43
N ALA A 71 7.14 4.05 9.42
CA ALA A 71 6.97 5.49 9.52
C ALA A 71 5.53 5.91 9.20
N ARG A 72 5.04 6.99 9.83
CA ARG A 72 3.81 7.66 9.37
C ARG A 72 4.11 8.45 8.10
N ILE A 73 3.19 8.43 7.14
CA ILE A 73 3.23 9.28 5.95
C ILE A 73 1.99 10.17 5.86
N GLU A 74 2.07 11.19 5.03
CA GLU A 74 0.92 11.99 4.61
C GLU A 74 0.08 11.24 3.57
N PHE A 75 -1.20 11.56 3.50
CA PHE A 75 -2.12 11.02 2.49
C PHE A 75 -2.62 12.15 1.58
N PRO A 76 -1.97 12.37 0.42
CA PRO A 76 -2.42 13.37 -0.55
C PRO A 76 -3.71 12.96 -1.28
N GLY A 77 -4.02 11.67 -1.28
CA GLY A 77 -5.07 11.05 -2.07
C GLY A 77 -4.60 9.69 -2.60
N VAL A 78 -5.53 8.76 -2.84
CA VAL A 78 -5.14 7.36 -3.12
C VAL A 78 -4.43 7.19 -4.47
N MET A 79 -4.73 8.06 -5.46
CA MET A 79 -4.10 8.01 -6.77
C MET A 79 -2.67 8.58 -6.76
N GLU A 80 -2.45 9.75 -6.14
CA GLU A 80 -1.10 10.29 -6.01
C GLU A 80 -0.21 9.39 -5.13
N LEU A 81 -0.76 8.81 -4.06
CA LEU A 81 -0.01 7.84 -3.24
C LEU A 81 0.34 6.56 -4.03
N ARG A 82 -0.55 6.11 -4.93
CA ARG A 82 -0.30 4.99 -5.85
C ARG A 82 0.80 5.32 -6.86
N GLU A 83 0.78 6.51 -7.44
CA GLU A 83 1.83 6.97 -8.36
C GLU A 83 3.17 7.15 -7.64
N ARG A 84 3.17 7.76 -6.45
CA ARG A 84 4.34 7.87 -5.56
C ARG A 84 4.92 6.50 -5.20
N PHE A 85 4.08 5.49 -4.98
CA PHE A 85 4.51 4.10 -4.78
C PHE A 85 5.13 3.50 -6.04
N LEU A 86 4.47 3.63 -7.20
CA LEU A 86 4.95 3.09 -8.48
C LEU A 86 6.31 3.67 -8.86
N ASN A 87 6.44 5.00 -8.88
CA ASN A 87 7.70 5.66 -9.22
C ASN A 87 8.82 5.23 -8.24
N LYS A 88 8.51 5.09 -6.94
CA LYS A 88 9.51 4.70 -5.95
C LYS A 88 9.95 3.23 -6.06
N ILE A 89 9.16 2.34 -6.65
CA ILE A 89 9.60 0.94 -6.85
C ILE A 89 10.45 0.74 -8.12
N GLU A 90 10.49 1.73 -9.02
CA GLU A 90 11.43 1.74 -10.17
C GLU A 90 12.88 1.99 -9.72
N ASP A 91 13.07 2.76 -8.64
CA ASP A 91 14.37 3.00 -7.98
C ASP A 91 14.80 1.88 -7.00
N LEU A 92 13.97 0.88 -6.75
CA LEU A 92 14.20 -0.15 -5.72
C LEU A 92 14.64 -1.49 -6.32
N PRO A 93 15.50 -2.25 -5.62
CA PRO A 93 16.11 -3.48 -6.14
C PRO A 93 15.08 -4.58 -6.38
#